data_AF-A0A0S8ILP2-F1
#
_entry.id   AF-A0A0S8ILP2-F1
#
_cell.length_a   1.000
_cell.length_b   1.000
_cell.length_c   1.000
_cell.angle_alpha   90.00
_cell.angle_beta   90.00
_cell.angle_gamma   90.00
#
_symmetry.space_group_name_H-M   'P 1'
#
loop_
_entity.id
_entity.type
_entity.pdbx_description
1 polymer ?
#
loop_
_entity_poly.entity_id
_entity_poly.type
_entity_poly.pdbx_seq_one_letter_code
_entity_poly.pdbx_strand_id
1 'polypeptide(L)' 'MIRALALFYVMVLLVWGNVFAQEDGFGLGVIVGEPTGICGKLWTSGRTAVDGAVAWSFEGESSVHLHADFLYHDF' A
#
# COMPACT_ATOMS: atom_id res chain seq x y z
N MET A 1 -28.85 -5.52 -18.13
CA MET A 1 -29.44 -5.10 -16.84
C MET A 1 -28.99 -6.01 -15.68
N ILE A 2 -29.21 -7.33 -15.74
CA ILE A 2 -28.85 -8.28 -14.67
C ILE A 2 -27.34 -8.29 -14.31
N ARG A 3 -26.43 -8.23 -15.30
CA ARG A 3 -24.97 -8.19 -15.06
C ARG A 3 -24.52 -6.93 -14.30
N ALA A 4 -25.12 -5.78 -14.61
CA ALA A 4 -24.82 -4.51 -13.93
C ALA A 4 -25.32 -4.54 -12.48
N LEU A 5 -26.51 -5.11 -12.24
CA LEU A 5 -27.04 -5.33 -10.89
C LEU A 5 -26.17 -6.29 -10.07
N ALA A 6 -25.66 -7.36 -10.68
CA ALA A 6 -24.75 -8.28 -10.01
C ALA A 6 -23.42 -7.61 -9.64
N LEU A 7 -22.82 -6.83 -10.56
CA LEU A 7 -21.60 -6.06 -10.28
C LEU A 7 -21.82 -5.02 -9.17
N PHE A 8 -22.96 -4.32 -9.20
CA PHE A 8 -23.34 -3.38 -8.16
C PHE A 8 -23.49 -4.07 -6.80
N TYR A 9 -24.12 -5.24 -6.76
CA TYR A 9 -24.28 -6.03 -5.53
C TYR A 9 -22.92 -6.51 -4.97
N VAL A 10 -22.00 -6.94 -5.83
CA VAL A 10 -20.62 -7.29 -5.43
C VAL A 10 -19.88 -6.07 -4.87
N MET A 11 -19.98 -4.91 -5.51
CA MET A 11 -19.38 -3.68 -4.97
C MET A 11 -19.97 -3.31 -3.60
N VAL A 12 -21.30 -3.40 -3.43
CA VAL A 12 -21.95 -3.11 -2.14
C VAL A 12 -21.42 -4.05 -1.07
N LEU A 13 -21.31 -5.35 -1.34
CA LEU A 13 -20.76 -6.32 -0.38
C LEU A 13 -19.29 -6.03 0.00
N LEU A 14 -18.49 -5.52 -0.94
CA LEU A 14 -17.08 -5.18 -0.69
C LEU A 14 -16.91 -3.91 0.18
N VAL A 15 -17.92 -3.03 0.25
CA VAL A 15 -17.85 -1.77 1.03
C VAL A 15 -18.30 -1.93 2.49
N TRP A 16 -18.92 -3.05 2.86
CA TRP A 16 -19.49 -3.26 4.21
C TRP A 16 -18.53 -3.88 5.23
N GLY A 17 -17.26 -4.05 4.90
CA GLY A 17 -16.24 -4.57 5.81
C GLY A 17 -15.62 -3.49 6.68
N ASN A 18 -15.41 -3.78 7.97
CA ASN A 18 -14.48 -3.00 8.80
C ASN A 18 -13.06 -3.30 8.32
N VAL A 19 -12.38 -2.29 7.75
CA VAL A 19 -10.96 -2.37 7.43
C VAL A 19 -10.18 -1.90 8.65
N PHE A 20 -9.64 -2.84 9.43
CA PHE A 20 -8.71 -2.51 10.50
C PHE A 20 -7.35 -2.17 9.90
N ALA A 21 -6.73 -1.09 10.37
CA ALA A 21 -5.34 -0.81 10.05
C ALA A 21 -4.45 -1.91 10.63
N GLN A 22 -3.36 -2.24 9.95
CA GLN A 22 -2.36 -3.15 10.50
C GLN A 22 -1.64 -2.46 11.67
N GLU A 23 -1.65 -3.06 12.86
CA GLU A 23 -1.07 -2.48 14.08
C GLU A 23 0.32 -3.05 14.43
N ASP A 24 0.70 -4.19 13.83
CA ASP A 24 1.97 -4.86 14.08
C ASP A 24 2.49 -5.67 12.87
N GLY A 25 3.68 -6.26 13.01
CA GLY A 25 4.28 -7.15 12.01
C GLY A 25 4.84 -6.44 10.76
N PHE A 26 4.80 -7.13 9.63
CA PHE A 26 5.37 -6.69 8.36
C PHE A 26 4.27 -6.52 7.30
N GLY A 27 4.34 -5.42 6.55
CA GLY A 27 3.53 -5.13 5.38
C GLY A 27 4.40 -5.09 4.14
N LEU A 28 3.94 -5.69 3.04
CA LEU A 28 4.58 -5.66 1.74
C LEU A 28 3.59 -5.10 0.72
N GLY A 29 4.07 -4.22 -0.15
CA GLY A 29 3.27 -3.58 -1.18
C GLY A 29 4.02 -3.38 -2.48
N VAL A 30 3.27 -2.91 -3.47
CA VAL A 30 3.77 -2.51 -4.78
C VAL A 30 3.41 -1.04 -5.02
N ILE A 31 4.28 -0.32 -5.72
CA ILE A 31 4.02 1.04 -6.19
C ILE A 31 3.49 0.93 -7.61
N VAL A 32 2.25 1.36 -7.84
CA VAL A 32 1.61 1.32 -9.16
C VAL A 32 1.74 2.70 -9.80
N GLY A 33 2.26 2.74 -11.03
CA GLY A 33 2.49 3.97 -11.78
C GLY A 33 3.90 4.01 -12.35
N GLU A 34 4.42 5.22 -12.52
CA GLU A 34 5.78 5.48 -13.00
C GLU A 34 6.40 6.55 -12.07
N PRO A 35 7.44 6.22 -11.29
CA PRO A 35 8.15 4.93 -11.20
C PRO A 35 7.34 3.84 -10.50
N THR A 36 7.47 2.59 -10.97
CA THR A 36 6.87 1.41 -10.33
C THR A 36 7.89 0.69 -9.44
N GLY A 37 7.44 -0.04 -8.42
CA GLY A 37 8.36 -0.61 -7.45
C GLY A 37 7.73 -1.50 -6.39
N ILE A 38 8.54 -1.84 -5.38
CA ILE A 38 8.12 -2.56 -4.18
C ILE A 38 8.36 -1.67 -2.96
N CYS A 39 7.45 -1.74 -2.00
CA CYS A 39 7.58 -1.06 -0.72
C CYS A 39 7.29 -2.02 0.42
N GLY A 40 7.82 -1.72 1.60
CA GLY A 40 7.60 -2.51 2.80
C GLY A 40 7.56 -1.65 4.03
N LYS A 41 6.83 -2.12 5.04
CA LYS A 41 6.73 -1.51 6.36
C LYS A 41 6.92 -2.58 7.42
N LEU A 42 7.80 -2.33 8.37
CA LEU A 42 8.02 -3.18 9.54
C LEU A 42 7.68 -2.39 10.80
N TRP A 43 6.65 -2.83 11.51
CA TRP A 43 6.33 -2.32 12.83
C TRP A 43 7.41 -2.74 13.82
N THR A 44 7.97 -1.77 14.53
CA THR A 44 8.98 -1.99 15.58
C THR A 44 8.36 -1.93 16.98
N SER A 45 7.20 -1.29 17.11
CA SER A 45 6.33 -1.31 18.29
C SER A 45 4.90 -0.95 17.89
N GLY A 46 3.94 -0.95 18.81
CA GLY A 46 2.58 -0.48 18.54
C GLY A 46 2.46 1.02 18.21
N ARG A 47 3.56 1.79 18.26
CA ARG A 47 3.60 3.22 17.94
C ARG A 47 4.72 3.59 16.96
N THR A 48 5.56 2.65 16.55
CA THR A 48 6.73 2.95 15.70
C THR A 48 6.89 1.93 14.59
N ALA A 49 7.39 2.38 13.44
CA ALA A 49 7.71 1.51 12.33
C ALA A 49 8.91 2.04 11.53
N VAL A 50 9.53 1.16 10.76
CA VAL A 50 10.45 1.53 9.67
C VAL A 50 9.76 1.15 8.38
N ASP A 51 9.73 2.04 7.40
CA ASP A 51 9.30 1.72 6.06
C ASP A 51 10.37 2.10 5.02
N GLY A 52 10.19 1.59 3.82
CA GLY A 52 10.98 2.02 2.69
C GLY A 52 10.52 1.39 1.39
N ALA A 53 11.11 1.86 0.30
CA ALA A 53 10.81 1.35 -1.03
C ALA A 53 12.00 1.41 -1.97
N VAL A 54 11.92 0.57 -2.99
CA VAL A 54 12.75 0.59 -4.18
C VAL A 54 11.83 0.65 -5.39
N ALA A 55 11.98 1.67 -6.21
CA ALA A 55 11.23 1.86 -7.45
C ALA A 55 12.16 2.20 -8.61
N TRP A 56 11.69 1.95 -9.82
CA TRP A 56 12.43 2.16 -11.06
C TRP A 56 11.52 2.85 -12.08
N SER A 57 12.12 3.79 -12.80
CA SER A 57 11.49 4.50 -13.90
C SER A 57 12.17 4.11 -15.22
N PHE A 58 11.36 3.85 -16.24
CA PHE A 58 11.79 3.67 -17.63
C PHE A 58 11.29 4.78 -18.56
N GLU A 59 10.48 5.72 -18.07
CA GLU A 59 10.07 6.90 -18.84
C GLU A 59 11.23 7.91 -18.94
N GLY A 60 11.60 8.27 -20.17
CA GLY A 60 12.76 9.13 -20.44
C GLY A 60 14.08 8.43 -20.09
N GLU A 61 14.87 9.07 -19.23
CA GLU A 61 16.10 8.55 -18.69
C GLU A 61 15.82 7.58 -17.54
N SER A 62 16.23 6.33 -17.70
CA SER A 62 16.01 5.30 -16.68
C SER A 62 16.64 5.71 -15.35
N SER A 63 15.85 5.58 -14.28
CA SER A 63 16.25 6.01 -12.94
C SER A 63 15.79 5.00 -11.88
N VAL A 64 16.47 5.02 -10.74
CA VAL A 64 16.13 4.22 -9.57
C VAL A 64 15.86 5.16 -8.39
N HIS A 65 14.74 4.93 -7.71
CA HIS A 65 14.29 5.68 -6.57
C HIS A 65 14.36 4.80 -5.32
N LEU A 66 15.00 5.31 -4.28
CA LEU A 66 15.15 4.65 -2.99
C LEU A 66 14.70 5.60 -1.90
N HIS A 67 13.89 5.13 -0.96
CA HIS A 67 13.61 5.84 0.28
C HIS A 67 13.47 4.88 1.46
N ALA A 68 13.67 5.42 2.65
CA ALA A 68 13.40 4.75 3.91
C ALA A 68 13.07 5.80 4.97
N ASP A 69 12.03 5.55 5.75
CA ASP A 69 11.53 6.47 6.75
C ASP A 69 11.36 5.76 8.10
N PHE A 70 11.55 6.51 9.19
CA PHE A 70 11.16 6.09 10.52
C PHE A 70 9.84 6.76 10.88
N LEU A 71 8.81 5.95 11.14
CA LEU A 71 7.47 6.41 11.45
C LEU A 71 7.22 6.36 12.95
N TYR A 72 6.72 7.47 13.48
CA TYR A 72 6.12 7.54 14.81
C TYR A 72 4.62 7.80 14.65
N HIS A 73 3.80 6.98 15.28
CA HIS A 73 2.36 7.10 15.24
C HIS A 73 1.86 7.57 16.60
N ASP A 74 1.21 8.74 16.60
CA ASP A 74 0.58 9.36 17.75
C ASP A 74 -0.92 9.50 17.45
N PHE A 75 -1.73 8.63 18.06
CA PHE A 75 -3.17 8.55 17.89
C PHE A 75 -3.89 8.86 19.21
#